data_AF-A0A953XCW2-F1
#
_entry.id   AF-A0A953XCW2-F1
#
_cell.length_a   1.000
_cell.length_b   1.000
_cell.length_c   1.000
_cell.angle_alpha   90.00
_cell.angle_beta   90.00
_cell.angle_gamma   90.00
#
_symmetry.space_group_name_H-M   'P 1'
#
loop_
_entity.id
_entity.type
_entity.pdbx_description
1 polymer ?
#
loop_
_entity_poly.entity_id
_entity_poly.type
_entity_poly.pdbx_seq_one_letter_code
_entity_poly.pdbx_strand_id
1 'polypeptide(L)'
;MIASMIRASMGPDTDRAHPALRAFSLVFPYLLALFIAYVFLHYLPFKFAPGSALFQTIEDWAGVDWVEPYFRNFTGGVELLASILLFVPGLQVAGAALALGTMSGAICLHLFTPLGVDPYNDGGTLFKEACTVWVFALTILAIRRREVLPLVRRILVDPRFTRS
;
A
#
# COMPACT_ATOMS: atom_id res chain seq x y z
N MET A 1 26.43 -23.67 36.95
CA MET A 1 26.64 -22.46 37.79
C MET A 1 27.00 -21.23 36.95
N ILE A 2 27.89 -21.31 35.95
CA ILE A 2 28.26 -20.13 35.12
C ILE A 2 27.14 -19.70 34.16
N ALA A 3 26.40 -20.63 33.55
CA ALA A 3 25.28 -20.31 32.66
C ALA A 3 24.06 -19.65 33.37
N SER A 4 23.86 -19.90 34.66
CA SER A 4 22.81 -19.24 35.45
C SER A 4 23.21 -17.83 35.89
N MET A 5 24.51 -17.54 36.01
CA MET A 5 25.01 -16.19 36.33
C MET A 5 24.94 -15.25 35.13
N ILE A 6 25.15 -15.74 33.90
CA ILE A 6 24.97 -14.92 32.67
C ILE A 6 23.51 -14.51 32.50
N ARG A 7 22.56 -15.42 32.77
CA ARG A 7 21.12 -15.16 32.74
C ARG A 7 20.66 -14.16 33.81
N ALA A 8 21.40 -14.00 34.91
CA ALA A 8 21.11 -13.04 35.98
C ALA A 8 21.64 -11.62 35.71
N SER A 9 22.59 -11.44 34.79
CA SER A 9 23.09 -10.10 34.39
C SER A 9 22.24 -9.43 33.30
N MET A 10 21.38 -10.21 32.63
CA MET A 10 20.36 -9.70 31.71
C MET A 10 19.15 -9.30 32.54
N GLY A 11 19.16 -8.07 33.05
CA GLY A 11 18.03 -7.52 33.81
C GLY A 11 16.71 -7.61 33.04
N PRO A 12 15.55 -7.62 33.73
CA PRO A 12 14.21 -7.73 33.12
C PRO A 12 13.79 -6.56 32.21
N ASP A 13 14.72 -5.70 31.79
CA ASP A 13 14.44 -4.39 31.19
C ASP A 13 14.65 -4.32 29.67
N THR A 14 15.07 -5.42 29.03
CA THR A 14 15.22 -5.46 27.57
C THR A 14 13.89 -5.53 26.80
N ASP A 15 12.75 -5.64 27.50
CA ASP A 15 11.43 -5.86 26.90
C ASP A 15 10.48 -4.64 26.98
N ARG A 16 10.94 -3.55 27.60
CA ARG A 16 10.19 -2.28 27.66
C ARG A 16 10.66 -1.35 26.56
N ALA A 17 10.20 -1.59 25.33
CA ALA A 17 10.22 -0.52 24.32
C ALA A 17 9.64 0.75 24.95
N HIS A 18 10.45 1.82 24.99
CA HIS A 18 10.10 3.09 25.61
C HIS A 18 8.70 3.52 25.14
N PRO A 19 7.81 4.05 26.00
CA PRO A 19 6.43 4.41 25.62
C PRO A 19 6.35 5.25 24.34
N ALA A 20 7.35 6.10 24.09
CA ALA A 20 7.50 6.86 22.85
C ALA A 20 7.65 5.99 21.59
N LEU A 21 8.44 4.91 21.63
CA LEU A 21 8.62 3.97 20.51
C LEU A 21 7.34 3.17 20.22
N ARG A 22 6.56 2.88 21.26
CA ARG A 22 5.25 2.23 21.12
C ARG A 22 4.23 3.19 20.49
N ALA A 23 4.15 4.42 20.97
CA ALA A 23 3.29 5.45 20.39
C ALA A 23 3.63 5.73 18.92
N PHE A 24 4.92 5.82 18.59
CA PHE A 24 5.40 5.98 17.22
C PHE A 24 4.91 4.85 16.30
N SER A 25 5.10 3.60 16.70
CA SER A 25 4.70 2.43 15.91
C SER A 25 3.19 2.32 15.72
N LEU A 26 2.40 2.97 16.59
CA LEU A 26 0.94 3.00 16.51
C LEU A 26 0.45 4.15 15.64
N VAL A 27 0.96 5.37 15.82
CA VAL A 27 0.44 6.59 15.18
C VAL A 27 1.03 6.83 13.80
N PHE A 28 2.35 6.62 13.64
CA PHE A 28 3.05 6.93 12.40
C PHE A 28 2.49 6.21 11.17
N PRO A 29 2.14 4.91 11.21
CA PRO A 29 1.51 4.24 10.08
C PRO A 29 0.18 4.89 9.63
N TYR A 30 -0.59 5.47 10.55
CA TYR A 30 -1.84 6.14 10.20
C TYR A 30 -1.61 7.51 9.57
N LEU A 31 -0.54 8.22 9.92
CA LEU A 31 -0.15 9.46 9.23
C LEU A 31 0.26 9.17 7.77
N LEU A 32 1.04 8.10 7.57
CA LEU A 32 1.38 7.64 6.22
C LEU A 32 0.12 7.20 5.45
N ALA A 33 -0.78 6.45 6.10
CA ALA A 33 -2.04 6.03 5.51
C ALA A 33 -2.94 7.20 5.10
N LEU A 34 -2.95 8.29 5.89
CA LEU A 34 -3.69 9.50 5.56
C LEU A 34 -3.20 10.13 4.26
N PHE A 35 -1.88 10.20 4.07
CA PHE A 35 -1.31 10.69 2.81
C PHE A 35 -1.67 9.78 1.63
N ILE A 36 -1.55 8.46 1.79
CA ILE A 36 -1.91 7.51 0.73
C ILE A 36 -3.39 7.66 0.33
N ALA A 37 -4.28 7.70 1.32
CA ALA A 37 -5.71 7.85 1.07
C ALA A 37 -6.05 9.21 0.45
N TYR A 38 -5.38 10.29 0.87
CA TYR A 38 -5.52 11.60 0.23
C TYR A 38 -5.20 11.52 -1.26
N VAL A 39 -4.04 10.96 -1.63
CA VAL A 39 -3.63 10.84 -3.04
C VAL A 39 -4.62 9.96 -3.82
N PHE A 40 -4.96 8.77 -3.32
CA PHE A 40 -5.90 7.88 -4.00
C PHE A 40 -7.27 8.55 -4.19
N LEU A 41 -7.86 9.08 -3.13
CA LEU A 41 -9.17 9.74 -3.21
C LEU A 41 -9.15 10.99 -4.10
N HIS A 42 -8.03 11.73 -4.14
CA HIS A 42 -7.85 12.86 -5.04
C HIS A 42 -7.92 12.44 -6.52
N TYR A 43 -7.34 11.28 -6.88
CA TYR A 43 -7.30 10.80 -8.26
C TYR A 43 -8.49 9.92 -8.68
N LEU A 44 -9.28 9.39 -7.75
CA LEU A 44 -10.45 8.56 -8.07
C LEU A 44 -11.43 9.17 -9.09
N PRO A 45 -11.74 10.49 -9.07
CA PRO A 45 -12.59 11.08 -10.10
C PRO A 45 -12.07 10.83 -11.52
N PHE A 46 -10.76 10.89 -11.74
CA PHE A 46 -10.14 10.60 -13.04
C PHE A 46 -10.13 9.10 -13.38
N LYS A 47 -10.26 8.23 -12.37
CA LYS A 47 -10.38 6.78 -12.55
C LYS A 47 -11.79 6.32 -12.90
N PHE A 48 -12.82 7.12 -12.63
CA PHE A 48 -14.21 6.77 -12.94
C PHE A 48 -14.87 7.69 -13.98
N ALA A 49 -14.24 8.82 -14.33
CA ALA A 49 -14.64 9.64 -15.47
C ALA A 49 -14.19 9.02 -16.80
N PRO A 50 -15.03 9.10 -17.87
CA PRO A 50 -14.65 8.61 -19.19
C PRO A 50 -13.57 9.47 -19.86
N GLY A 51 -12.82 8.87 -20.79
CA GLY A 51 -11.95 9.61 -21.71
C GLY A 51 -10.56 9.92 -21.15
N SER A 52 -9.96 8.97 -20.43
CA SER A 52 -8.61 9.16 -19.90
C SER A 52 -7.53 9.00 -20.98
N ALA A 53 -6.88 10.10 -21.36
CA ALA A 53 -5.73 10.08 -22.27
C ALA A 53 -4.57 9.21 -21.75
N LEU A 54 -4.42 9.12 -20.43
CA LEU A 54 -3.39 8.32 -19.74
C LEU A 54 -3.58 6.83 -20.05
N PHE A 55 -4.81 6.32 -19.91
CA PHE A 55 -5.14 4.93 -20.19
C PHE A 55 -5.23 4.65 -21.69
N GLN A 56 -5.72 5.59 -22.51
CA GLN A 56 -5.71 5.44 -23.96
C GLN A 56 -4.27 5.30 -24.50
N THR A 57 -3.31 6.05 -23.96
CA THR A 57 -1.89 5.92 -24.35
C THR A 57 -1.37 4.51 -24.10
N ILE A 58 -1.77 3.88 -22.99
CA ILE A 58 -1.39 2.50 -22.65
C ILE A 58 -2.12 1.51 -23.57
N GLU A 59 -3.41 1.73 -23.83
CA GLU A 59 -4.22 0.93 -24.76
C GLU A 59 -3.61 0.88 -26.16
N ASP A 60 -3.34 2.04 -26.74
CA ASP A 60 -2.80 2.20 -28.09
C ASP A 60 -1.40 1.57 -28.22
N TRP A 61 -0.58 1.71 -27.18
CA TRP A 61 0.74 1.10 -27.14
C TRP A 61 0.69 -0.43 -27.00
N ALA A 62 -0.19 -0.94 -26.15
CA ALA A 62 -0.31 -2.36 -25.89
C ALA A 62 -1.12 -3.11 -26.97
N GLY A 63 -1.93 -2.40 -27.76
CA GLY A 63 -2.81 -2.96 -28.77
C GLY A 63 -3.93 -3.82 -28.17
N VAL A 64 -4.46 -3.41 -27.00
CA VAL A 64 -5.45 -4.19 -26.24
C VAL A 64 -6.63 -3.34 -25.76
N ASP A 65 -7.78 -3.50 -26.42
CA ASP A 65 -9.01 -2.70 -26.27
C ASP A 65 -9.80 -2.92 -24.95
N TRP A 66 -9.11 -3.26 -23.85
CA TRP A 66 -9.72 -3.41 -22.52
C TRP A 66 -9.10 -2.47 -21.48
N VAL A 67 -8.08 -1.69 -21.84
CA VAL A 67 -7.39 -0.82 -20.89
C VAL A 67 -8.30 0.36 -20.51
N GLU A 68 -8.89 1.01 -21.50
CA GLU A 68 -9.96 1.99 -21.34
C GLU A 68 -11.30 1.35 -21.73
N PRO A 69 -12.34 1.36 -20.86
CA PRO A 69 -12.37 1.87 -19.50
C PRO A 69 -12.07 0.81 -18.43
N TYR A 70 -11.93 -0.48 -18.78
CA TYR A 70 -12.01 -1.56 -17.79
C TYR A 70 -10.81 -1.60 -16.84
N PHE A 71 -9.58 -1.56 -17.36
CA PHE A 71 -8.39 -1.50 -16.51
C PHE A 71 -8.36 -0.22 -15.68
N ARG A 72 -8.74 0.91 -16.27
CA ARG A 72 -8.90 2.18 -15.54
C ARG A 72 -9.83 2.04 -14.33
N ASN A 73 -11.06 1.56 -14.56
CA ASN A 73 -12.06 1.38 -13.51
C ASN A 73 -11.60 0.37 -12.47
N PHE A 74 -10.94 -0.72 -12.89
CA PHE A 74 -10.38 -1.73 -11.99
C PHE A 74 -9.35 -1.13 -11.04
N THR A 75 -8.38 -0.37 -11.55
CA THR A 75 -7.37 0.29 -10.69
C THR A 75 -8.00 1.29 -9.73
N GLY A 76 -9.02 2.05 -10.16
CA GLY A 76 -9.80 2.91 -9.27
C GLY A 76 -10.51 2.15 -8.14
N GLY A 77 -11.10 0.99 -8.45
CA GLY A 77 -11.68 0.11 -7.43
C GLY A 77 -10.66 -0.39 -6.41
N VAL A 78 -9.46 -0.77 -6.86
CA VAL A 78 -8.37 -1.21 -5.97
C VAL A 78 -7.87 -0.05 -5.10
N GLU A 79 -7.71 1.15 -5.65
CA GLU A 79 -7.30 2.36 -4.91
C GLU A 79 -8.33 2.76 -3.83
N LEU A 80 -9.62 2.68 -4.15
CA LEU A 80 -10.70 2.90 -3.19
C LEU A 80 -10.69 1.86 -2.07
N LEU A 81 -10.57 0.57 -2.43
CA LEU A 81 -10.49 -0.51 -1.45
C LEU A 81 -9.26 -0.36 -0.54
N ALA A 82 -8.09 -0.05 -1.11
CA ALA A 82 -6.88 0.20 -0.35
C ALA A 82 -7.08 1.36 0.66
N SER A 83 -7.71 2.46 0.21
CA SER A 83 -8.01 3.62 1.05
C SER A 83 -8.89 3.26 2.25
N ILE A 84 -9.87 2.36 2.07
CA ILE A 84 -10.73 1.87 3.16
C ILE A 84 -9.92 0.97 4.11
N LEU A 85 -9.25 -0.05 3.57
CA LEU A 85 -8.55 -1.06 4.36
C LEU A 85 -7.41 -0.47 5.21
N LEU A 86 -6.78 0.62 4.74
CA LEU A 86 -5.75 1.34 5.48
C LEU A 86 -6.21 1.87 6.85
N PHE A 87 -7.52 2.06 7.07
CA PHE A 87 -8.07 2.53 8.34
C PHE A 87 -8.85 1.47 9.12
N VAL A 88 -9.06 0.27 8.55
CA VAL A 88 -9.73 -0.82 9.25
C VAL A 88 -8.74 -1.53 10.19
N PRO A 89 -8.99 -1.57 11.51
CA PRO A 89 -8.11 -2.23 12.46
C PRO A 89 -7.88 -3.70 12.11
N GLY A 90 -6.61 -4.11 12.03
CA GLY A 90 -6.22 -5.47 11.65
C GLY A 90 -6.19 -5.74 10.13
N LEU A 91 -6.63 -4.81 9.28
CA LEU A 91 -6.53 -4.90 7.81
C LEU A 91 -5.58 -3.85 7.19
N GLN A 92 -4.96 -2.98 7.99
CA GLN A 92 -4.06 -1.95 7.47
C GLN A 92 -2.90 -2.53 6.65
N VAL A 93 -2.41 -3.72 6.98
CA VAL A 93 -1.42 -4.45 6.17
C VAL A 93 -1.95 -4.82 4.79
N ALA A 94 -3.22 -5.24 4.69
CA ALA A 94 -3.84 -5.53 3.39
C ALA A 94 -3.99 -4.26 2.55
N GLY A 95 -4.46 -3.16 3.16
CA GLY A 95 -4.55 -1.87 2.47
C GLY A 95 -3.19 -1.37 1.96
N ALA A 96 -2.15 -1.47 2.78
CA ALA A 96 -0.79 -1.12 2.39
C ALA A 96 -0.23 -2.05 1.29
N ALA A 97 -0.53 -3.34 1.32
CA ALA A 97 -0.12 -4.28 0.26
C ALA A 97 -0.81 -3.97 -1.08
N LEU A 98 -2.11 -3.64 -1.07
CA LEU A 98 -2.82 -3.19 -2.26
C LEU A 98 -2.23 -1.89 -2.81
N ALA A 99 -1.98 -0.90 -1.95
CA ALA A 99 -1.35 0.35 -2.35
C ALA A 99 0.03 0.14 -2.98
N LEU A 100 0.88 -0.69 -2.36
CA LEU A 100 2.20 -1.03 -2.88
C LEU A 100 2.10 -1.72 -4.25
N GLY A 101 1.22 -2.71 -4.39
CA GLY A 101 1.02 -3.44 -5.64
C GLY A 101 0.53 -2.54 -6.77
N THR A 102 -0.51 -1.74 -6.53
CA THR A 102 -1.06 -0.81 -7.52
C THR A 102 -0.04 0.23 -7.93
N MET A 103 0.69 0.84 -6.99
CA MET A 103 1.73 1.82 -7.33
C MET A 103 2.93 1.18 -8.04
N SER A 104 3.27 -0.07 -7.73
CA SER A 104 4.30 -0.80 -8.49
C SER A 104 3.89 -0.96 -9.95
N GLY A 105 2.63 -1.32 -10.21
CA GLY A 105 2.08 -1.37 -11.56
C GLY A 105 2.12 -0.02 -12.27
N ALA A 106 1.65 1.04 -11.60
CA ALA A 106 1.66 2.40 -12.16
C ALA A 106 3.08 2.87 -12.50
N ILE A 107 4.03 2.73 -11.57
CA ILE A 107 5.43 3.12 -11.77
C ILE A 107 6.04 2.33 -12.94
N CYS A 108 5.80 1.01 -13.03
CA CYS A 108 6.26 0.21 -14.16
C CYS A 108 5.68 0.71 -15.49
N LEU A 109 4.39 1.07 -15.55
CA LEU A 109 3.78 1.62 -16.75
C LEU A 109 4.45 2.96 -17.16
N HIS A 110 4.75 3.84 -16.22
CA HIS A 110 5.48 5.08 -16.50
C HIS A 110 6.92 4.85 -16.99
N LEU A 111 7.61 3.83 -16.48
CA LEU A 111 9.02 3.57 -16.80
C LEU A 111 9.23 2.75 -18.08
N PHE A 112 8.30 1.85 -18.41
CA PHE A 112 8.48 0.86 -19.48
C PHE A 112 7.52 1.02 -20.66
N THR A 113 6.70 2.06 -20.67
CA THR A 113 5.77 2.38 -21.77
C THR A 113 5.96 3.82 -22.26
N PRO A 114 5.39 4.21 -23.42
CA PRO A 114 5.46 5.58 -23.95
C PRO A 114 4.81 6.64 -23.06
N LEU A 115 4.15 6.23 -21.97
CA LEU A 115 3.55 7.14 -21.02
C LEU A 115 4.56 8.10 -20.40
N GLY A 116 5.79 7.63 -20.14
CA GLY A 116 6.86 8.43 -19.55
C GLY A 116 6.55 8.93 -18.14
N VAL A 117 7.47 9.67 -17.51
CA VAL A 117 7.31 10.14 -16.12
C VAL A 117 6.58 11.48 -15.98
N ASP A 118 6.38 12.21 -17.08
CA ASP A 118 5.73 13.52 -17.11
C ASP A 118 4.73 13.65 -18.29
N PRO A 119 3.66 12.83 -18.31
CA PRO A 119 2.69 12.83 -19.42
C PRO A 119 1.91 14.13 -19.56
N TYR A 120 1.88 14.96 -18.51
CA TYR A 120 1.13 16.23 -18.47
C TYR A 120 2.02 17.47 -18.62
N ASN A 121 3.35 17.30 -18.73
CA ASN A 121 4.32 18.39 -18.70
C ASN A 121 4.15 19.29 -17.45
N ASP A 122 3.85 18.68 -16.30
CA ASP A 122 3.64 19.34 -15.01
C ASP A 122 4.82 19.15 -14.04
N GLY A 123 5.96 18.73 -14.57
CA GLY A 123 7.15 18.39 -13.80
C GLY A 123 7.06 17.01 -13.15
N GLY A 124 6.21 16.11 -13.67
CA GLY A 124 6.08 14.72 -13.21
C GLY A 124 5.43 14.62 -11.83
N THR A 125 4.45 15.49 -11.54
CA THR A 125 3.79 15.55 -10.23
C THR A 125 3.14 14.22 -9.88
N LEU A 126 2.34 13.67 -10.80
CA LEU A 126 1.67 12.37 -10.62
C LEU A 126 2.67 11.23 -10.37
N PHE A 127 3.78 11.17 -11.11
CA PHE A 127 4.80 10.14 -10.93
C PHE A 127 5.49 10.24 -9.56
N LYS A 128 5.82 11.47 -9.11
CA LYS A 128 6.41 11.71 -7.78
C LYS A 128 5.48 11.30 -6.65
N GLU A 129 4.19 11.58 -6.79
CA GLU A 129 3.18 11.15 -5.81
C GLU A 129 3.04 9.63 -5.78
N ALA A 130 3.04 8.95 -6.95
CA ALA A 130 3.04 7.50 -7.03
C ALA A 130 4.26 6.88 -6.31
N CYS A 131 5.47 7.42 -6.51
CA CYS A 131 6.67 6.98 -5.78
C CYS A 131 6.56 7.23 -4.27
N THR A 132 5.99 8.37 -3.87
CA THR A 132 5.81 8.71 -2.45
C THR A 132 4.85 7.74 -1.77
N VAL A 133 3.70 7.46 -2.42
CA VAL A 133 2.74 6.45 -1.96
C VAL A 133 3.40 5.08 -1.86
N TRP A 134 4.20 4.69 -2.85
CA TRP A 134 4.92 3.42 -2.85
C TRP A 134 5.86 3.28 -1.64
N VAL A 135 6.67 4.30 -1.35
CA VAL A 135 7.56 4.34 -0.19
C VAL A 135 6.77 4.29 1.13
N PHE A 136 5.66 5.02 1.22
CA PHE A 136 4.82 5.04 2.42
C PHE A 136 4.14 3.69 2.66
N ALA A 137 3.61 3.06 1.61
CA ALA A 137 3.02 1.73 1.68
C ALA A 137 4.06 0.69 2.13
N LEU A 138 5.27 0.73 1.55
CA LEU A 138 6.38 -0.14 1.96
C LEU A 138 6.76 0.09 3.43
N THR A 139 6.78 1.35 3.88
CA THR A 139 7.08 1.71 5.27
C THR A 139 6.03 1.17 6.23
N ILE A 140 4.74 1.29 5.90
CA ILE A 140 3.65 0.70 6.70
C ILE A 140 3.83 -0.82 6.81
N LEU A 141 4.12 -1.50 5.69
CA LEU A 141 4.36 -2.95 5.69
C LEU A 141 5.58 -3.33 6.54
N ALA A 142 6.66 -2.56 6.49
CA ALA A 142 7.86 -2.80 7.28
C ALA A 142 7.58 -2.64 8.80
N ILE A 143 6.83 -1.61 9.18
CA ILE A 143 6.44 -1.37 10.59
C ILE A 143 5.49 -2.47 11.07
N ARG A 144 4.48 -2.82 10.28
CA ARG A 144 3.43 -3.80 10.62
C ARG A 144 3.71 -5.23 10.15
N ARG A 145 4.94 -5.57 9.78
CA ARG A 145 5.32 -6.91 9.26
C ARG A 145 4.91 -8.07 10.16
N ARG A 146 4.82 -7.85 11.48
CA ARG A 146 4.38 -8.85 12.46
C ARG A 146 2.89 -9.17 12.38
N GLU A 147 2.09 -8.30 11.79
CA GLU A 147 0.64 -8.47 11.60
C GLU A 147 0.30 -9.26 10.32
N VAL A 148 1.27 -9.45 9.40
CA VAL A 148 1.09 -10.19 8.14
C VAL A 148 0.68 -11.65 8.39
N LEU A 149 1.46 -12.39 9.19
CA LEU A 149 1.18 -13.81 9.46
C LEU A 149 -0.17 -14.02 10.19
N PRO A 150 -0.52 -13.25 11.24
CA PRO A 150 -1.87 -13.31 11.83
C PRO A 150 -2.99 -13.09 10.83
N LEU A 151 -2.85 -12.11 9.92
CA LEU A 151 -3.86 -11.85 8.89
C LEU A 151 -4.00 -13.02 7.92
N VAL A 152 -2.88 -13.55 7.41
CA VAL A 152 -2.86 -14.72 6.52
C VAL A 152 -3.50 -15.94 7.19
N ARG A 153 -3.19 -16.21 8.47
CA ARG A 153 -3.80 -17.31 9.22
C ARG A 153 -5.30 -17.15 9.39
N ARG A 154 -5.79 -15.93 9.68
CA ARG A 154 -7.22 -15.63 9.78
C ARG A 154 -7.96 -15.93 8.48
N ILE A 155 -7.36 -15.63 7.34
CA ILE A 155 -7.97 -15.86 6.02
C ILE A 155 -7.93 -17.36 5.66
N LEU A 156 -6.82 -18.05 5.92
CA LEU A 156 -6.61 -19.43 5.46
C LEU A 156 -7.15 -20.53 6.40
N VAL A 157 -7.23 -20.27 7.70
CA VAL A 157 -7.44 -21.31 8.73
C VAL A 157 -8.72 -21.14 9.52
N ASP A 158 -9.39 -19.99 9.45
CA ASP A 158 -10.61 -19.77 10.25
C ASP A 158 -11.77 -20.66 9.72
N PRO A 159 -12.30 -21.59 10.55
CA PRO A 159 -13.33 -22.53 10.15
C PRO A 159 -14.66 -21.89 9.77
N ARG A 160 -14.85 -20.59 10.04
CA ARG A 160 -16.00 -19.82 9.54
C ARG A 160 -15.97 -19.59 8.02
N PHE A 161 -14.80 -19.69 7.39
CA PHE A 161 -14.64 -19.53 5.93
C PHE A 161 -14.35 -20.84 5.20
N THR A 162 -14.03 -21.94 5.91
CA THR A 162 -13.73 -23.24 5.31
C THR A 162 -14.88 -24.25 5.38
N ARG A 163 -16.04 -23.86 5.95
CA ARG A 163 -17.29 -24.64 5.84
C ARG A 163 -18.15 -24.10 4.70
N SER A 164 -17.96 -24.65 3.51
CA SER A 164 -18.89 -24.57 2.37
C SER A 164 -19.16 -25.96 1.85
#